data_AF-A0AA35R0C9-F1
#
_entry.id   AF-A0AA35R0C9-F1
#
_cell.length_a   1.000
_cell.length_b   1.000
_cell.length_c   1.000
_cell.angle_alpha   90.00
_cell.angle_beta   90.00
_cell.angle_gamma   90.00
#
_symmetry.space_group_name_H-M   'P 1'
#
loop_
_entity.id
_entity.type
_entity.pdbx_description
1 polymer ?
#
loop_
_entity_poly.entity_id
_entity_poly.type
_entity_poly.pdbx_seq_one_letter_code
_entity_poly.pdbx_strand_id
1 'polypeptide(L)'
;MKINEQADTYYELTTNVVVDQLRILLAGVVRPAARSAIWSKWVETWSHFPLDGFLHSTKEAVIERIPADYRIGLDKLGELLPWPEAAATAYEVFSYTPAMDTSLVEFLRETMGHWWTPHMHTIKGGMSGLPEAFKKELKKHIKFGFTVTEIEYKSPSDDLHRKVTVKGFKERKSDGKVVQKSIEGHAVIVTTPINILRQIKFTPATSESKDKDTPLMPMKFYKAIEDIWYGPSSKIMLQCKTRFWETEYKIQGGFTKTNLPVGQIHYPSNPGFDTIPKRIKEGILLVYTWKSEALLFGALTPELAVAEAVDQIAEIHPQIREQFEFGAIKAWYNDPAEQGAYALLKPRQVQHVMWLMYPWRNIYFAGEAISFASGWIQGALESGLRAAYQFYARNESSAGQ
;
A
#
# COMPACT_ATOMS: atom_id res chain seq x y z
N MET A 1 -5.94 -16.24 23.94
CA MET A 1 -4.54 -16.61 23.61
C MET A 1 -4.46 -17.92 22.83
N LYS A 2 -4.94 -19.07 23.36
CA LYS A 2 -4.87 -20.38 22.65
C LYS A 2 -5.54 -20.46 21.27
N ILE A 3 -6.68 -19.79 21.06
CA ILE A 3 -7.41 -19.82 19.77
C ILE A 3 -6.64 -19.04 18.69
N ASN A 4 -5.98 -17.93 19.05
CA ASN A 4 -5.22 -17.12 18.10
C ASN A 4 -3.97 -17.87 17.61
N GLU A 5 -3.22 -18.48 18.55
CA GLU A 5 -2.06 -19.31 18.22
C GLU A 5 -2.42 -20.47 17.27
N GLN A 6 -3.60 -21.07 17.45
CA GLN A 6 -4.08 -22.14 16.57
C GLN A 6 -4.50 -21.64 15.19
N ALA A 7 -5.17 -20.48 15.10
CA ALA A 7 -5.58 -19.89 13.82
C ALA A 7 -4.38 -19.39 13.00
N ASP A 8 -3.41 -18.74 13.65
CA ASP A 8 -2.15 -18.31 13.02
C ASP A 8 -1.34 -19.52 12.54
N THR A 9 -1.26 -20.58 13.35
CA THR A 9 -0.62 -21.84 12.94
C THR A 9 -1.31 -22.44 11.71
N TYR A 10 -2.65 -22.44 11.68
CA TYR A 10 -3.41 -23.00 10.56
C TYR A 10 -3.19 -22.17 9.27
N TYR A 11 -3.15 -20.84 9.41
CA TYR A 11 -2.79 -19.90 8.34
C TYR A 11 -1.40 -20.19 7.79
N GLU A 12 -0.39 -20.26 8.67
CA GLU A 12 0.99 -20.52 8.29
C GLU A 12 1.14 -21.89 7.61
N LEU A 13 0.56 -22.95 8.19
CA LEU A 13 0.62 -24.30 7.59
C LEU A 13 0.01 -24.32 6.18
N THR A 14 -1.16 -23.69 6.00
CA THR A 14 -1.87 -23.69 4.71
C THR A 14 -1.13 -22.87 3.66
N THR A 15 -0.66 -21.67 4.03
CA THR A 15 0.06 -20.78 3.11
C THR A 15 1.47 -21.26 2.79
N ASN A 16 2.13 -21.96 3.72
CA ASN A 16 3.43 -22.57 3.48
C ASN A 16 3.38 -23.63 2.37
N VAL A 17 2.28 -24.38 2.19
CA VAL A 17 2.15 -25.30 1.05
C VAL A 17 2.27 -24.54 -0.28
N VAL A 18 1.67 -23.35 -0.37
CA VAL A 18 1.69 -22.50 -1.57
C VAL A 18 3.08 -21.87 -1.78
N VAL A 19 3.71 -21.38 -0.71
CA VAL A 19 5.06 -20.78 -0.76
C VAL A 19 6.14 -21.83 -1.04
N ASP A 20 6.05 -23.02 -0.44
CA ASP A 20 7.00 -24.11 -0.65
C ASP A 20 6.94 -24.67 -2.06
N GLN A 21 5.76 -24.67 -2.69
CA GLN A 21 5.64 -24.97 -4.10
C GLN A 21 6.56 -24.07 -4.94
N LEU A 22 6.59 -22.76 -4.68
CA LEU A 22 7.45 -21.85 -5.43
C LEU A 22 8.93 -22.21 -5.23
N ARG A 23 9.33 -22.60 -4.01
CA ARG A 23 10.70 -23.06 -3.72
C ARG A 23 11.05 -24.30 -4.55
N ILE A 24 10.11 -25.25 -4.67
CA ILE A 24 10.26 -26.45 -5.51
C ILE A 24 10.41 -26.05 -6.99
N LEU A 25 9.55 -25.17 -7.50
CA LEU A 25 9.59 -24.71 -8.90
C LEU A 25 10.89 -23.97 -9.24
N LEU A 26 11.47 -23.25 -8.28
CA LEU A 26 12.74 -22.52 -8.45
C LEU A 26 13.98 -23.39 -8.19
N ALA A 27 13.82 -24.60 -7.65
CA ALA A 27 14.93 -25.49 -7.33
C ALA A 27 15.73 -25.84 -8.60
N GLY A 28 17.06 -25.63 -8.55
CA GLY A 28 17.94 -25.89 -9.69
C GLY A 28 17.84 -24.87 -10.85
N VAL A 29 16.95 -23.87 -10.79
CA VAL A 29 16.85 -22.85 -11.84
C VAL A 29 17.87 -21.74 -11.58
N VAL A 30 18.92 -21.71 -12.40
CA VAL A 30 20.04 -20.76 -12.25
C VAL A 30 19.81 -19.47 -13.05
N ARG A 31 19.25 -19.55 -14.26
CA ARG A 31 19.11 -18.38 -15.16
C ARG A 31 18.12 -17.35 -14.59
N PRO A 32 18.52 -16.08 -14.36
CA PRO A 32 17.63 -15.06 -13.79
C PRO A 32 16.32 -14.86 -14.56
N ALA A 33 16.38 -14.83 -15.90
CA ALA A 33 15.19 -14.70 -16.75
C ALA A 33 14.20 -15.87 -16.56
N ALA A 34 14.71 -17.11 -16.41
CA ALA A 34 13.88 -18.27 -16.17
C ALA A 34 13.25 -18.23 -14.76
N ARG A 35 14.02 -17.83 -13.74
CA ARG A 35 13.50 -17.62 -12.37
C ARG A 35 12.40 -16.55 -12.36
N SER A 36 12.61 -15.44 -13.06
CA SER A 36 11.62 -14.36 -13.18
C SER A 36 10.35 -14.82 -13.87
N ALA A 37 10.44 -15.66 -14.91
CA ALA A 37 9.29 -16.21 -15.61
C ALA A 37 8.47 -17.14 -14.72
N ILE A 38 9.14 -18.05 -13.98
CA ILE A 38 8.50 -18.95 -13.01
C ILE A 38 7.81 -18.15 -11.91
N TRP A 39 8.52 -17.18 -11.30
CA TRP A 39 7.95 -16.30 -10.29
C TRP A 39 6.72 -15.56 -10.80
N SER A 40 6.80 -14.95 -11.99
CA SER A 40 5.69 -14.19 -12.57
C SER A 40 4.47 -15.09 -12.83
N LYS A 41 4.69 -16.32 -13.30
CA LYS A 41 3.60 -17.26 -13.57
C LYS A 41 2.98 -17.81 -12.29
N TRP A 42 3.78 -18.09 -11.27
CA TRP A 42 3.31 -18.48 -9.95
C TRP A 42 2.47 -17.36 -9.32
N VAL A 43 2.96 -16.12 -9.37
CA VAL A 43 2.24 -14.93 -8.90
C VAL A 43 0.92 -14.77 -9.64
N GLU A 44 0.91 -14.84 -10.98
CA GLU A 44 -0.31 -14.77 -11.78
C GLU A 44 -1.34 -15.82 -11.33
N THR A 45 -0.88 -17.07 -11.20
CA THR A 45 -1.72 -18.23 -10.85
C THR A 45 -2.40 -18.04 -9.50
N TRP A 46 -1.64 -17.75 -8.46
CA TRP A 46 -2.18 -17.62 -7.10
C TRP A 46 -2.89 -16.29 -6.88
N SER A 47 -2.60 -15.26 -7.70
CA SER A 47 -3.25 -13.95 -7.57
C SER A 47 -4.75 -13.99 -7.88
N HIS A 48 -5.24 -15.05 -8.54
CA HIS A 48 -6.65 -15.20 -8.91
C HIS A 48 -7.54 -15.59 -7.73
N PHE A 49 -6.96 -16.09 -6.64
CA PHE A 49 -7.72 -16.46 -5.47
C PHE A 49 -7.83 -15.25 -4.54
N PRO A 50 -9.05 -14.86 -4.12
CA PRO A 50 -9.17 -14.11 -2.87
C PRO A 50 -8.82 -15.03 -1.70
N LEU A 51 -8.35 -14.47 -0.58
CA LEU A 51 -7.95 -15.26 0.57
C LEU A 51 -9.13 -16.09 1.11
N ASP A 52 -10.31 -15.50 1.30
CA ASP A 52 -11.52 -16.20 1.73
C ASP A 52 -11.85 -17.39 0.82
N GLY A 53 -11.87 -17.16 -0.49
CA GLY A 53 -12.21 -18.17 -1.48
C GLY A 53 -11.21 -19.30 -1.51
N PHE A 54 -9.92 -19.02 -1.29
CA PHE A 54 -8.91 -20.06 -1.15
C PHE A 54 -9.13 -20.92 0.10
N LEU A 55 -9.31 -20.29 1.26
CA LEU A 55 -9.42 -21.01 2.53
C LEU A 55 -10.69 -21.87 2.61
N HIS A 56 -11.78 -21.49 1.94
CA HIS A 56 -13.03 -22.27 1.91
C HIS A 56 -13.14 -23.24 0.72
N SER A 57 -12.17 -23.25 -0.20
CA SER A 57 -12.20 -24.17 -1.34
C SER A 57 -11.72 -25.57 -0.95
N THR A 58 -12.20 -26.61 -1.63
CA THR A 58 -11.57 -27.94 -1.53
C THR A 58 -10.25 -27.97 -2.31
N LYS A 59 -9.37 -28.94 -2.01
CA LYS A 59 -8.14 -29.17 -2.78
C LYS A 59 -8.41 -29.29 -4.28
N GLU A 60 -9.45 -30.02 -4.66
CA GLU A 60 -9.79 -30.29 -6.06
C GLU A 60 -10.18 -29.00 -6.78
N ALA A 61 -11.00 -28.16 -6.15
CA ALA A 61 -11.42 -26.87 -6.70
C ALA A 61 -10.23 -25.90 -6.85
N VAL A 62 -9.28 -25.92 -5.91
CA VAL A 62 -8.03 -25.16 -6.04
C VAL A 62 -7.22 -25.70 -7.22
N ILE A 63 -6.92 -27.00 -7.26
CA ILE A 63 -6.05 -27.64 -8.26
C ILE A 63 -6.58 -27.46 -9.69
N GLU A 64 -7.91 -27.49 -9.90
CA GLU A 64 -8.51 -27.28 -11.21
C GLU A 64 -8.11 -25.94 -11.83
N ARG A 65 -7.94 -24.90 -10.99
CA ARG A 65 -7.53 -23.55 -11.40
C ARG A 65 -6.02 -23.37 -11.53
N ILE A 66 -5.23 -24.36 -11.10
CA ILE A 66 -3.76 -24.33 -11.21
C ILE A 66 -3.33 -25.01 -12.52
N PRO A 67 -2.44 -24.38 -13.33
CA PRO A 67 -1.86 -25.00 -14.52
C PRO A 67 -1.18 -26.34 -14.19
N ALA A 68 -1.28 -27.33 -15.08
CA ALA A 68 -0.83 -28.70 -14.81
C ALA A 68 0.66 -28.78 -14.40
N ASP A 69 1.51 -27.96 -15.03
CA ASP A 69 2.94 -27.81 -14.75
C ASP A 69 3.25 -27.09 -13.42
N TYR A 70 2.25 -26.48 -12.79
CA TYR A 70 2.33 -25.80 -11.48
C TYR A 70 1.57 -26.57 -10.39
N ARG A 71 1.24 -27.86 -10.56
CA ARG A 71 0.52 -28.65 -9.52
C ARG A 71 1.43 -29.35 -8.50
N ILE A 72 2.75 -29.25 -8.66
CA ILE A 72 3.72 -29.92 -7.80
C ILE A 72 3.66 -29.41 -6.34
N GLY A 73 3.82 -30.33 -5.39
CA GLY A 73 3.95 -30.00 -3.96
C GLY A 73 2.65 -29.59 -3.25
N LEU A 74 1.49 -29.72 -3.91
CA LEU A 74 0.19 -29.27 -3.36
C LEU A 74 -0.59 -30.36 -2.61
N ASP A 75 0.00 -31.54 -2.38
CA ASP A 75 -0.74 -32.68 -1.88
C ASP A 75 -1.36 -32.45 -0.50
N LYS A 76 -0.63 -31.76 0.36
CA LYS A 76 -1.02 -31.40 1.73
C LYS A 76 -2.19 -30.43 1.82
N LEU A 77 -2.57 -29.75 0.72
CA LEU A 77 -3.76 -28.90 0.74
C LEU A 77 -5.02 -29.69 1.12
N GLY A 78 -5.09 -30.98 0.79
CA GLY A 78 -6.24 -31.83 1.15
C GLY A 78 -6.37 -32.12 2.63
N GLU A 79 -5.31 -31.93 3.41
CA GLU A 79 -5.32 -32.08 4.87
C GLU A 79 -5.64 -30.76 5.58
N LEU A 80 -5.55 -29.63 4.88
CA LEU A 80 -5.65 -28.27 5.42
C LEU A 80 -6.85 -27.48 4.89
N LEU A 81 -7.45 -27.91 3.79
CA LEU A 81 -8.59 -27.28 3.15
C LEU A 81 -9.79 -28.24 3.06
N PRO A 82 -11.03 -27.73 3.14
CA PRO A 82 -11.38 -26.35 3.46
C PRO A 82 -11.21 -26.03 4.96
N TRP A 83 -11.07 -24.76 5.28
CA TRP A 83 -11.07 -24.28 6.65
C TRP A 83 -12.47 -24.41 7.28
N PRO A 84 -12.58 -24.85 8.55
CA PRO A 84 -13.83 -24.73 9.29
C PRO A 84 -14.22 -23.25 9.44
N GLU A 85 -15.52 -22.96 9.39
CA GLU A 85 -16.07 -21.59 9.54
C GLU A 85 -15.55 -20.88 10.81
N ALA A 86 -15.47 -21.62 11.92
CA ALA A 86 -14.95 -21.08 13.17
C ALA A 86 -13.47 -20.68 13.09
N ALA A 87 -12.65 -21.39 12.29
CA ALA A 87 -11.25 -21.05 12.08
C ALA A 87 -11.10 -19.81 11.19
N ALA A 88 -11.91 -19.71 10.13
CA ALA A 88 -11.95 -18.52 9.26
C ALA A 88 -12.42 -17.29 10.04
N THR A 89 -13.49 -17.43 10.84
CA THR A 89 -13.99 -16.39 11.73
C THR A 89 -12.93 -15.98 12.76
N ALA A 90 -12.24 -16.93 13.38
CA ALA A 90 -11.18 -16.63 14.34
C ALA A 90 -10.04 -15.83 13.67
N TYR A 91 -9.59 -16.24 12.49
CA TYR A 91 -8.58 -15.51 11.74
C TYR A 91 -9.04 -14.09 11.41
N GLU A 92 -10.28 -13.89 10.95
CA GLU A 92 -10.82 -12.55 10.68
C GLU A 92 -10.91 -11.69 11.96
N VAL A 93 -11.41 -12.27 13.05
CA VAL A 93 -11.66 -11.54 14.30
C VAL A 93 -10.39 -11.26 15.08
N PHE A 94 -9.34 -12.07 14.99
CA PHE A 94 -8.13 -11.90 15.79
C PHE A 94 -6.92 -11.35 15.02
N SER A 95 -6.87 -11.49 13.69
CA SER A 95 -5.79 -10.92 12.88
C SER A 95 -5.73 -9.39 12.96
N TYR A 96 -4.54 -8.81 12.81
CA TYR A 96 -4.34 -7.37 12.95
C TYR A 96 -5.11 -6.52 11.92
N THR A 97 -5.06 -6.89 10.64
CA THR A 97 -5.75 -6.18 9.54
C THR A 97 -6.42 -7.21 8.65
N PRO A 98 -7.50 -7.87 9.11
CA PRO A 98 -8.13 -8.93 8.33
C PRO A 98 -8.63 -8.31 7.02
N ALA A 99 -8.31 -8.87 5.85
CA ALA A 99 -8.78 -8.36 4.56
C ALA A 99 -9.05 -9.54 3.62
N MET A 100 -9.99 -10.38 4.02
CA MET A 100 -10.19 -11.71 3.43
C MET A 100 -10.53 -11.68 1.93
N ASP A 101 -11.03 -10.55 1.43
CA ASP A 101 -11.38 -10.32 0.04
C ASP A 101 -10.20 -9.83 -0.84
N THR A 102 -8.99 -9.66 -0.27
CA THR A 102 -7.79 -9.36 -1.05
C THR A 102 -7.19 -10.63 -1.66
N SER A 103 -6.33 -10.44 -2.65
CA SER A 103 -5.64 -11.54 -3.31
C SER A 103 -4.80 -12.34 -2.32
N LEU A 104 -4.85 -13.67 -2.40
CA LEU A 104 -3.98 -14.55 -1.62
C LEU A 104 -2.51 -14.14 -1.72
N VAL A 105 -2.06 -13.78 -2.94
CA VAL A 105 -0.67 -13.39 -3.19
C VAL A 105 -0.28 -12.09 -2.49
N GLU A 106 -1.23 -11.20 -2.20
CA GLU A 106 -0.94 -10.00 -1.40
C GLU A 106 -0.44 -10.40 -0.01
N PHE A 107 -1.15 -11.32 0.65
CA PHE A 107 -0.76 -11.83 1.97
C PHE A 107 0.53 -12.66 1.92
N LEU A 108 0.70 -13.50 0.89
CA LEU A 108 1.92 -14.29 0.73
C LEU A 108 3.14 -13.39 0.55
N ARG A 109 3.02 -12.27 -0.18
CA ARG A 109 4.12 -11.32 -0.39
C ARG A 109 4.51 -10.61 0.89
N GLU A 110 3.56 -10.20 1.71
CA GLU A 110 3.83 -9.64 3.05
C GLU A 110 4.64 -10.64 3.90
N THR A 111 4.20 -11.89 3.91
CA THR A 111 4.83 -12.97 4.71
C THR A 111 6.24 -13.31 4.19
N MET A 112 6.39 -13.50 2.87
CA MET A 112 7.67 -13.83 2.23
C MET A 112 8.67 -12.67 2.29
N GLY A 113 8.20 -11.43 2.25
CA GLY A 113 9.03 -10.24 2.32
C GLY A 113 9.50 -9.91 3.72
N HIS A 114 8.85 -10.47 4.75
CA HIS A 114 9.08 -10.11 6.15
C HIS A 114 8.98 -8.59 6.39
N TRP A 115 8.03 -7.93 5.70
CA TRP A 115 7.88 -6.47 5.78
C TRP A 115 7.44 -6.00 7.16
N TRP A 116 6.73 -6.87 7.89
CA TRP A 116 6.48 -6.72 9.31
C TRP A 116 7.24 -7.80 10.10
N THR A 117 7.85 -7.40 11.23
CA THR A 117 8.47 -8.32 12.19
C THR A 117 8.19 -7.86 13.62
N PRO A 118 8.38 -8.71 14.64
CA PRO A 118 8.33 -8.27 16.04
C PRO A 118 9.37 -7.18 16.40
N HIS A 119 10.37 -6.96 15.53
CA HIS A 119 11.48 -6.01 15.75
C HIS A 119 11.32 -4.73 14.90
N MET A 120 10.10 -4.22 14.75
CA MET A 120 9.88 -2.93 14.08
C MET A 120 10.55 -1.79 14.84
N HIS A 121 11.17 -0.88 14.08
CA HIS A 121 11.79 0.34 14.60
C HIS A 121 11.04 1.59 14.17
N THR A 122 11.12 2.64 14.99
CA THR A 122 10.61 3.98 14.67
C THR A 122 11.75 4.98 14.56
N ILE A 123 11.57 6.01 13.73
CA ILE A 123 12.52 7.12 13.66
C ILE A 123 12.26 8.07 14.83
N LYS A 124 13.29 8.30 15.65
CA LYS A 124 13.24 9.28 16.74
C LYS A 124 12.90 10.67 16.17
N GLY A 125 11.87 11.31 16.72
CA GLY A 125 11.35 12.59 16.22
C GLY A 125 10.30 12.45 15.11
N GLY A 126 9.94 11.23 14.73
CA GLY A 126 8.87 10.92 13.79
C GLY A 126 9.35 10.50 12.40
N MET A 127 8.51 9.74 11.70
CA MET A 127 8.81 9.19 10.37
C MET A 127 9.03 10.27 9.30
N SER A 128 8.58 11.51 9.53
CA SER A 128 8.84 12.66 8.66
C SER A 128 10.32 13.03 8.57
N GLY A 129 11.16 12.60 9.52
CA GLY A 129 12.60 12.82 9.48
C GLY A 129 13.27 12.23 8.24
N LEU A 130 12.76 11.12 7.70
CA LEU A 130 13.29 10.47 6.51
C LEU A 130 13.14 11.35 5.24
N PRO A 131 11.93 11.75 4.81
CA PRO A 131 11.77 12.62 3.64
C PRO A 131 12.41 14.01 3.83
N GLU A 132 12.40 14.57 5.05
CA GLU A 132 13.06 15.86 5.32
C GLU A 132 14.59 15.79 5.18
N ALA A 133 15.22 14.63 5.37
CA ALA A 133 16.64 14.46 5.10
C ALA A 133 16.97 14.62 3.61
N PHE A 134 16.18 14.03 2.70
CA PHE A 134 16.34 14.18 1.24
C PHE A 134 16.08 15.62 0.77
N LYS A 135 15.10 16.29 1.40
CA LYS A 135 14.74 17.66 1.06
C LYS A 135 15.91 18.64 1.16
N LYS A 136 16.88 18.40 2.05
CA LYS A 136 18.07 19.26 2.20
C LYS A 136 18.84 19.40 0.87
N GLU A 137 19.03 18.29 0.16
CA GLU A 137 19.72 18.23 -1.13
C GLU A 137 18.82 18.67 -2.29
N LEU A 138 17.53 18.33 -2.22
CA LEU A 138 16.60 18.50 -3.34
C LEU A 138 15.81 19.82 -3.32
N LYS A 139 15.89 20.62 -2.25
CA LYS A 139 15.02 21.79 -2.03
C LYS A 139 14.92 22.72 -3.23
N LYS A 140 16.04 22.99 -3.92
CA LYS A 140 16.10 23.89 -5.09
C LYS A 140 15.36 23.35 -6.33
N HIS A 141 15.07 22.04 -6.36
CA HIS A 141 14.39 21.36 -7.46
C HIS A 141 12.90 21.09 -7.17
N ILE A 142 12.45 21.21 -5.92
CA ILE A 142 11.06 20.95 -5.54
C ILE A 142 10.19 22.18 -5.82
N LYS A 143 9.20 22.01 -6.69
CA LYS A 143 8.22 23.06 -7.04
C LYS A 143 6.88 22.77 -6.38
N PHE A 144 6.64 23.36 -5.20
CA PHE A 144 5.36 23.23 -4.51
C PHE A 144 4.22 24.00 -5.22
N GLY A 145 2.99 23.58 -4.93
CA GLY A 145 1.76 24.20 -5.40
C GLY A 145 1.52 24.08 -6.90
N PHE A 146 2.10 23.07 -7.56
CA PHE A 146 1.82 22.71 -8.95
C PHE A 146 1.14 21.35 -8.99
N THR A 147 -0.13 21.33 -9.40
CA THR A 147 -0.92 20.11 -9.55
C THR A 147 -0.92 19.69 -11.02
N VAL A 148 -0.35 18.52 -11.31
CA VAL A 148 -0.31 17.96 -12.67
C VAL A 148 -1.69 17.45 -13.05
N THR A 149 -2.14 17.77 -14.26
CA THR A 149 -3.44 17.32 -14.81
C THR A 149 -3.30 16.60 -16.14
N GLU A 150 -2.20 16.80 -16.87
CA GLU A 150 -1.96 16.15 -18.14
C GLU A 150 -0.47 15.87 -18.36
N ILE A 151 -0.16 14.69 -18.89
CA ILE A 151 1.16 14.30 -19.38
C ILE A 151 1.01 14.04 -20.89
N GLU A 152 1.65 14.89 -21.67
CA GLU A 152 1.65 14.81 -23.13
C GLU A 152 2.99 14.22 -23.59
N TYR A 153 2.95 13.11 -24.31
CA TYR A 153 4.09 12.53 -25.00
C TYR A 153 4.03 12.91 -26.48
N LYS A 154 5.08 13.57 -26.98
CA LYS A 154 5.26 13.83 -28.41
C LYS A 154 6.44 13.01 -28.91
N SER A 155 6.17 12.15 -29.89
CA SER A 155 7.23 11.50 -30.67
C SER A 155 7.48 12.37 -31.90
N PRO A 156 8.58 13.13 -31.97
CA PRO A 156 9.08 13.53 -33.27
C PRO A 156 9.54 12.29 -34.04
N SER A 157 9.72 12.46 -35.35
CA SER A 157 10.21 11.44 -36.29
C SER A 157 11.62 10.90 -35.97
N ASP A 158 12.31 11.47 -34.98
CA ASP A 158 13.63 11.04 -34.51
C ASP A 158 13.61 10.81 -32.98
N ASP A 159 14.16 9.67 -32.57
CA ASP A 159 14.30 9.22 -31.18
C ASP A 159 15.19 10.13 -30.31
N LEU A 160 16.01 10.98 -30.91
CA LEU A 160 16.86 11.97 -30.22
C LEU A 160 16.10 13.20 -29.70
N HIS A 161 14.85 13.42 -30.14
CA HIS A 161 14.06 14.60 -29.80
C HIS A 161 12.79 14.29 -28.99
N ARG A 162 12.71 13.12 -28.34
CA ARG A 162 11.56 12.73 -27.51
C ARG A 162 11.27 13.79 -26.44
N LYS A 163 10.05 14.30 -26.44
CA LYS A 163 9.60 15.32 -25.49
C LYS A 163 8.39 14.83 -24.71
N VAL A 164 8.46 15.00 -23.39
CA VAL A 164 7.33 14.89 -22.48
C VAL A 164 7.00 16.29 -21.98
N THR A 165 5.75 16.70 -22.15
CA THR A 165 5.24 17.96 -21.63
C THR A 165 4.26 17.66 -20.50
N VAL A 166 4.64 18.06 -19.29
CA VAL A 166 3.79 17.96 -18.09
C VAL A 166 3.02 19.26 -17.95
N LYS A 167 1.69 19.19 -18.04
CA LYS A 167 0.79 20.34 -17.89
C LYS A 167 0.01 20.21 -16.58
N GLY A 168 -0.34 21.35 -16.02
CA GLY A 168 -1.04 21.42 -14.75
C GLY A 168 -1.31 22.84 -14.34
N PHE A 169 -1.67 23.04 -13.08
CA PHE A 169 -2.00 24.36 -12.58
C PHE A 169 -1.37 24.69 -11.24
N LYS A 170 -1.28 25.99 -10.97
CA LYS A 170 -1.02 26.53 -9.64
C LYS A 170 -2.22 27.30 -9.16
N GLU A 171 -2.68 27.00 -7.96
CA GLU A 171 -3.69 27.82 -7.30
C GLU A 171 -3.02 29.03 -6.63
N ARG A 172 -3.53 30.22 -6.94
CA ARG A 172 -3.06 31.45 -6.31
C ARG A 172 -3.80 31.65 -4.99
N LYS A 173 -3.07 31.44 -3.89
CA LYS A 173 -3.61 31.56 -2.51
C LYS A 173 -4.34 32.88 -2.20
N SER A 174 -4.04 33.98 -2.90
CA SER A 174 -4.64 35.28 -2.63
C SER A 174 -6.09 35.42 -3.10
N ASP A 175 -6.52 34.69 -4.14
CA ASP A 175 -7.86 34.84 -4.73
C ASP A 175 -8.43 33.56 -5.36
N GLY A 176 -7.82 32.40 -5.11
CA GLY A 176 -8.28 31.10 -5.64
C GLY A 176 -8.13 30.95 -7.16
N LYS A 177 -7.52 31.91 -7.86
CA LYS A 177 -7.37 31.81 -9.33
C LYS A 177 -6.36 30.73 -9.69
N VAL A 178 -6.73 29.95 -10.69
CA VAL A 178 -5.94 28.85 -11.22
C VAL A 178 -5.10 29.34 -12.40
N VAL A 179 -3.77 29.19 -12.30
CA VAL A 179 -2.83 29.56 -13.38
C VAL A 179 -2.28 28.29 -14.02
N GLN A 180 -2.59 28.09 -15.29
CA GLN A 180 -2.05 26.96 -16.08
C GLN A 180 -0.55 27.13 -16.31
N LYS A 181 0.19 26.03 -16.20
CA LYS A 181 1.64 25.95 -16.42
C LYS A 181 1.99 24.64 -17.12
N SER A 182 3.09 24.66 -17.87
CA SER A 182 3.69 23.47 -18.45
C SER A 182 5.18 23.42 -18.16
N ILE A 183 5.71 22.20 -18.14
CA ILE A 183 7.13 21.91 -17.99
C ILE A 183 7.48 20.86 -19.05
N GLU A 184 8.53 21.11 -19.83
CA GLU A 184 9.05 20.15 -20.81
C GLU A 184 10.27 19.42 -20.25
N GLY A 185 10.42 18.15 -20.63
CA GLY A 185 11.60 17.34 -20.35
C GLY A 185 11.72 16.17 -21.31
N HIS A 186 12.86 15.48 -21.27
CA HIS A 186 13.09 14.28 -22.08
C HIS A 186 12.29 13.07 -21.58
N ALA A 187 11.96 13.05 -20.29
CA ALA A 187 11.22 11.99 -19.63
C ALA A 187 10.48 12.52 -18.39
N VAL A 188 9.53 11.72 -17.91
CA VAL A 188 8.85 11.95 -16.62
C VAL A 188 8.84 10.65 -15.82
N ILE A 189 9.12 10.76 -14.53
CA ILE A 189 8.84 9.71 -13.55
C ILE A 189 7.62 10.16 -12.76
N VAL A 190 6.55 9.39 -12.83
CA VAL A 190 5.29 9.67 -12.13
C VAL A 190 5.27 8.87 -10.83
N THR A 191 5.20 9.58 -9.70
CA THR A 191 5.28 9.00 -8.35
C THR A 191 4.02 9.22 -7.51
N THR A 192 2.93 9.62 -8.15
CA THR A 192 1.66 9.90 -7.46
C THR A 192 0.98 8.61 -7.02
N PRO A 193 0.17 8.62 -5.95
CA PRO A 193 -0.76 7.53 -5.64
C PRO A 193 -1.60 7.14 -6.86
N ILE A 194 -2.01 5.87 -6.97
CA ILE A 194 -2.69 5.40 -8.20
C ILE A 194 -4.01 6.14 -8.46
N ASN A 195 -4.75 6.50 -7.42
CA ASN A 195 -6.00 7.24 -7.54
C ASN A 195 -5.77 8.65 -8.08
N ILE A 196 -4.64 9.27 -7.76
CA ILE A 196 -4.21 10.54 -8.35
C ILE A 196 -3.72 10.31 -9.79
N LEU A 197 -2.98 9.23 -10.05
CA LEU A 197 -2.53 8.88 -11.40
C LEU A 197 -3.70 8.72 -12.37
N ARG A 198 -4.82 8.13 -11.92
CA ARG A 198 -6.06 7.97 -12.68
C ARG A 198 -6.68 9.30 -13.14
N GLN A 199 -6.41 10.38 -12.44
CA GLN A 199 -6.92 11.71 -12.77
C GLN A 199 -6.02 12.48 -13.75
N ILE A 200 -4.81 11.97 -14.03
CA ILE A 200 -3.90 12.58 -14.98
C ILE A 200 -4.26 12.14 -16.40
N LYS A 201 -4.60 13.10 -17.27
CA LYS A 201 -4.79 12.83 -18.71
C LYS A 201 -3.46 12.44 -19.35
N PHE A 202 -3.44 11.36 -20.12
CA PHE A 202 -2.32 11.01 -20.98
C PHE A 202 -2.67 11.33 -22.44
N THR A 203 -1.86 12.19 -23.07
CA THR A 203 -2.03 12.63 -24.46
C THR A 203 -0.85 12.15 -25.30
N PRO A 204 -1.05 11.59 -26.51
CA PRO A 204 -2.33 11.33 -27.17
C PRO A 204 -3.14 10.23 -26.47
N ALA A 205 -4.45 10.45 -26.35
CA ALA A 205 -5.38 9.41 -25.92
C ALA A 205 -5.68 8.44 -27.08
N THR A 206 -6.06 7.20 -26.76
CA THR A 206 -6.28 6.14 -27.75
C THR A 206 -7.31 6.47 -28.83
N SER A 207 -8.25 7.36 -28.54
CA SER A 207 -9.32 7.79 -29.45
C SER A 207 -9.05 9.11 -30.20
N GLU A 208 -8.02 9.88 -29.81
CA GLU A 208 -7.82 11.26 -30.29
C GLU A 208 -6.77 11.38 -31.43
N SER A 209 -5.94 10.35 -31.68
CA SER A 209 -4.89 10.45 -32.70
C SER A 209 -5.43 10.29 -34.12
N LYS A 210 -5.33 11.34 -34.92
CA LYS A 210 -5.55 11.31 -36.38
C LYS A 210 -4.31 10.85 -37.16
N ASP A 211 -3.17 10.81 -36.48
CA ASP A 211 -1.89 10.36 -37.01
C ASP A 211 -1.69 8.87 -36.66
N LYS A 212 -1.50 8.03 -37.68
CA LYS A 212 -1.27 6.58 -37.52
C LYS A 212 0.11 6.27 -36.95
N ASP A 213 1.06 7.19 -37.07
CA ASP A 213 2.43 6.99 -36.62
C ASP A 213 2.65 7.48 -35.18
N THR A 214 1.68 8.22 -34.63
CA THR A 214 1.73 8.64 -33.24
C THR A 214 1.40 7.45 -32.33
N PRO A 215 2.33 7.06 -31.45
CA PRO A 215 2.16 5.89 -30.60
C PRO A 215 1.22 6.16 -29.43
N LEU A 216 0.22 5.30 -29.28
CA LEU A 216 -0.78 5.37 -28.22
C LEU A 216 -0.36 4.55 -26.98
N MET A 217 -0.84 4.94 -25.81
CA MET A 217 -0.65 4.14 -24.60
C MET A 217 -1.48 2.86 -24.71
N PRO A 218 -0.88 1.66 -24.56
CA PRO A 218 -1.63 0.42 -24.66
C PRO A 218 -2.73 0.33 -23.60
N MET A 219 -3.89 -0.23 -23.95
CA MET A 219 -5.06 -0.34 -23.06
C MET A 219 -4.77 -1.00 -21.70
N LYS A 220 -3.78 -1.89 -21.64
CA LYS A 220 -3.35 -2.52 -20.38
C LYS A 220 -2.87 -1.50 -19.33
N PHE A 221 -2.23 -0.39 -19.75
CA PHE A 221 -1.81 0.66 -18.82
C PHE A 221 -3.02 1.39 -18.24
N TYR A 222 -3.98 1.79 -19.07
CA TYR A 222 -5.22 2.42 -18.60
C TYR A 222 -6.00 1.49 -17.67
N LYS A 223 -6.12 0.21 -18.03
CA LYS A 223 -6.74 -0.81 -17.17
C LYS A 223 -6.02 -0.92 -15.83
N ALA A 224 -4.68 -0.89 -15.81
CA ALA A 224 -3.95 -0.96 -14.56
C ALA A 224 -4.14 0.27 -13.68
N ILE A 225 -4.09 1.46 -14.27
CA ILE A 225 -4.29 2.74 -13.57
C ILE A 225 -5.72 2.83 -12.99
N GLU A 226 -6.71 2.28 -13.69
CA GLU A 226 -8.10 2.30 -13.25
C GLU A 226 -8.39 1.27 -12.16
N ASP A 227 -7.79 0.09 -12.24
CA ASP A 227 -8.25 -1.07 -11.48
C ASP A 227 -7.49 -1.28 -10.16
N ILE A 228 -6.20 -0.94 -10.06
CA ILE A 228 -5.42 -1.16 -8.82
C ILE A 228 -6.11 -0.48 -7.64
N TRP A 229 -6.52 -1.28 -6.66
CA TRP A 229 -7.31 -0.82 -5.53
C TRP A 229 -6.44 -0.19 -4.44
N TYR A 230 -6.83 0.99 -3.95
CA TYR A 230 -6.30 1.60 -2.74
C TYR A 230 -7.28 1.44 -1.58
N GLY A 231 -6.79 0.93 -0.46
CA GLY A 231 -7.60 0.75 0.75
C GLY A 231 -7.87 2.07 1.48
N PRO A 232 -9.01 2.20 2.15
CA PRO A 232 -9.22 3.25 3.15
C PRO A 232 -8.47 2.91 4.44
N SER A 233 -7.94 3.95 5.08
CA SER A 233 -7.39 3.87 6.42
C SER A 233 -7.49 5.23 7.10
N SER A 234 -7.67 5.23 8.42
CA SER A 234 -7.67 6.45 9.22
C SER A 234 -6.93 6.27 10.53
N LYS A 235 -6.32 7.35 11.02
CA LYS A 235 -5.71 7.40 12.35
C LYS A 235 -6.32 8.55 13.13
N ILE A 236 -6.80 8.27 14.33
CA ILE A 236 -7.26 9.27 15.30
C ILE A 236 -6.29 9.25 16.47
N MET A 237 -5.60 10.36 16.68
CA MET A 237 -4.66 10.54 17.79
C MET A 237 -5.37 11.33 18.87
N LEU A 238 -5.39 10.81 20.09
CA LEU A 238 -6.06 11.40 21.24
C LEU A 238 -5.02 11.67 22.32
N GLN A 239 -4.75 12.95 22.57
CA GLN A 239 -3.90 13.39 23.66
C GLN A 239 -4.68 13.33 24.98
N CYS A 240 -4.07 12.70 25.99
CA CYS A 240 -4.57 12.58 27.34
C CYS A 240 -3.61 13.21 28.35
N LYS A 241 -4.17 13.81 29.41
CA LYS A 241 -3.45 14.39 30.56
C LYS A 241 -2.47 13.40 31.18
N THR A 242 -2.87 12.12 31.25
CA THR A 242 -2.04 11.06 31.77
C THR A 242 -2.12 9.78 30.94
N ARG A 243 -1.07 8.96 31.02
CA ARG A 243 -1.05 7.57 30.54
C ARG A 243 -1.75 6.63 31.54
N PHE A 244 -3.01 6.92 31.84
CA PHE A 244 -3.80 6.21 32.85
C PHE A 244 -3.86 4.69 32.60
N TRP A 245 -3.77 4.26 31.34
CA TRP A 245 -3.69 2.84 30.95
C TRP A 245 -2.45 2.12 31.52
N GLU A 246 -1.31 2.80 31.67
CA GLU A 246 -0.10 2.22 32.28
C GLU A 246 -0.26 2.08 33.80
N THR A 247 -0.87 3.07 34.46
CA THR A 247 -0.94 3.12 35.92
C THR A 247 -2.07 2.29 36.49
N GLU A 248 -3.26 2.39 35.91
CA GLU A 248 -4.49 1.76 36.41
C GLU A 248 -4.67 0.35 35.86
N TYR A 249 -4.34 0.13 34.59
CA TYR A 249 -4.57 -1.14 33.89
C TYR A 249 -3.30 -1.96 33.63
N LYS A 250 -2.11 -1.42 33.94
CA LYS A 250 -0.80 -2.04 33.68
C LYS A 250 -0.56 -2.38 32.20
N ILE A 251 -1.21 -1.65 31.30
CA ILE A 251 -1.04 -1.81 29.85
C ILE A 251 0.26 -1.11 29.43
N GLN A 252 1.24 -1.87 28.95
CA GLN A 252 2.55 -1.39 28.53
C GLN A 252 2.79 -1.71 27.05
N GLY A 253 2.20 -0.91 26.17
CA GLY A 253 2.26 -1.15 24.73
C GLY A 253 1.13 -2.00 24.18
N GLY A 254 1.23 -2.31 22.89
CA GLY A 254 0.26 -3.15 22.18
C GLY A 254 -1.05 -2.42 21.90
N PHE A 255 -2.13 -3.18 21.80
CA PHE A 255 -3.45 -2.64 21.52
C PHE A 255 -4.56 -3.48 22.15
N THR A 256 -5.70 -2.84 22.40
CA THR A 256 -6.97 -3.51 22.69
C THR A 256 -7.72 -3.66 21.39
N LYS A 257 -8.19 -4.87 21.07
CA LYS A 257 -9.13 -5.11 19.96
C LYS A 257 -10.56 -5.18 20.50
N THR A 258 -11.49 -4.54 19.81
CA THR A 258 -12.90 -4.43 20.21
C THR A 258 -13.81 -4.55 18.98
N ASN A 259 -15.07 -4.90 19.22
CA ASN A 259 -16.13 -4.89 18.21
C ASN A 259 -16.80 -3.52 18.05
N LEU A 260 -16.41 -2.52 18.85
CA LEU A 260 -16.80 -1.13 18.64
C LEU A 260 -16.17 -0.57 17.35
N PRO A 261 -16.78 0.42 16.68
CA PRO A 261 -16.24 1.00 15.43
C PRO A 261 -14.79 1.50 15.51
N VAL A 262 -14.29 1.93 16.68
CA VAL A 262 -12.87 2.26 16.89
C VAL A 262 -11.95 1.07 16.58
N GLY A 263 -12.43 -0.16 16.69
CA GLY A 263 -11.80 -1.43 16.29
C GLY A 263 -10.55 -1.79 17.09
N GLN A 264 -9.56 -0.92 17.11
CA GLN A 264 -8.30 -1.07 17.83
C GLN A 264 -7.89 0.21 18.54
N ILE A 265 -7.63 0.09 19.83
CA ILE A 265 -7.05 1.15 20.65
C ILE A 265 -5.59 0.80 20.87
N HIS A 266 -4.70 1.50 20.19
CA HIS A 266 -3.26 1.34 20.31
C HIS A 266 -2.74 2.14 21.48
N TYR A 267 -1.93 1.48 22.30
CA TYR A 267 -1.17 2.05 23.39
C TYR A 267 0.28 2.12 22.89
N PRO A 268 0.77 3.28 22.44
CA PRO A 268 2.15 3.38 22.01
C PRO A 268 3.09 2.92 23.14
N SER A 269 3.71 1.74 22.96
CA SER A 269 4.92 1.40 23.70
C SER A 269 6.05 2.26 23.16
N ASN A 270 7.04 2.55 24.01
CA ASN A 270 8.15 3.43 23.65
C ASN A 270 9.44 2.65 23.33
N PRO A 271 9.59 1.93 22.19
CA PRO A 271 10.87 1.34 21.81
C PRO A 271 11.85 2.35 21.18
N GLY A 272 11.67 3.67 21.43
CA GLY A 272 12.55 4.75 20.94
C GLY A 272 12.55 6.01 21.83
N PHE A 273 11.87 5.95 22.98
CA PHE A 273 11.72 7.04 23.93
C PHE A 273 12.05 6.56 25.35
N ASP A 274 13.13 5.79 25.51
CA ASP A 274 13.82 5.60 26.81
C ASP A 274 14.23 6.94 27.48
N THR A 275 14.04 8.05 26.78
CA THR A 275 14.34 9.40 27.23
C THR A 275 13.12 10.25 27.54
N ILE A 276 11.88 9.74 27.45
CA ILE A 276 10.76 10.43 28.10
C ILE A 276 10.95 10.16 29.60
N PRO A 277 11.37 11.15 30.40
CA PRO A 277 11.58 10.89 31.81
C PRO A 277 10.22 10.48 32.38
N LYS A 278 10.22 9.60 33.39
CA LYS A 278 9.00 9.20 34.14
C LYS A 278 8.10 10.38 34.61
N ARG A 279 8.59 11.62 34.48
CA ARG A 279 7.90 12.89 34.72
C ARG A 279 6.87 13.29 33.66
N ILE A 280 6.96 12.83 32.40
CA ILE A 280 5.93 13.16 31.38
C ILE A 280 4.76 12.24 31.63
N LYS A 281 3.66 12.82 32.09
CA LYS A 281 2.46 12.08 32.45
C LYS A 281 1.57 11.93 31.23
N GLU A 282 1.57 12.93 30.36
CA GLU A 282 0.80 13.04 29.13
C GLU A 282 1.06 11.84 28.20
N GLY A 283 0.01 11.43 27.48
CA GLY A 283 0.04 10.28 26.59
C GLY A 283 -0.80 10.49 25.35
N ILE A 284 -0.53 9.70 24.31
CA ILE A 284 -1.35 9.64 23.10
C ILE A 284 -1.92 8.24 22.98
N LEU A 285 -3.24 8.12 22.91
CA LEU A 285 -3.91 6.93 22.39
C LEU A 285 -4.05 7.07 20.88
N LEU A 286 -3.86 5.96 20.16
CA LEU A 286 -4.06 5.91 18.73
C LEU A 286 -5.22 4.97 18.41
N VAL A 287 -6.26 5.48 17.77
CA VAL A 287 -7.24 4.66 17.06
C VAL A 287 -6.74 4.48 15.63
N TYR A 288 -6.61 3.23 15.19
CA TYR A 288 -6.14 2.92 13.85
C TYR A 288 -7.14 2.01 13.15
N THR A 289 -7.77 2.53 12.09
CA THR A 289 -8.84 1.83 11.38
C THR A 289 -8.51 1.64 9.89
N TRP A 290 -9.17 0.64 9.31
CA TRP A 290 -9.16 0.31 7.89
C TRP A 290 -10.59 0.05 7.42
N LYS A 291 -10.78 -0.34 6.16
CA LYS A 291 -12.07 -0.76 5.59
C LYS A 291 -13.20 0.26 5.84
N SER A 292 -14.37 -0.24 6.26
CA SER A 292 -15.58 0.52 6.50
C SER A 292 -15.41 1.47 7.67
N GLU A 293 -14.73 1.06 8.74
CA GLU A 293 -14.49 1.89 9.93
C GLU A 293 -13.70 3.15 9.55
N ALA A 294 -12.68 3.02 8.70
CA ALA A 294 -11.93 4.17 8.19
C ALA A 294 -12.79 5.13 7.35
N LEU A 295 -13.74 4.60 6.57
CA LEU A 295 -14.66 5.41 5.78
C LEU A 295 -15.70 6.10 6.68
N LEU A 296 -16.21 5.42 7.71
CA LEU A 296 -17.16 5.96 8.67
C LEU A 296 -16.56 7.15 9.42
N PHE A 297 -15.36 6.99 10.01
CA PHE A 297 -14.68 8.10 10.68
C PHE A 297 -14.25 9.20 9.69
N GLY A 298 -13.81 8.82 8.48
CA GLY A 298 -13.42 9.79 7.45
C GLY A 298 -14.57 10.63 6.89
N ALA A 299 -15.82 10.14 6.99
CA ALA A 299 -17.00 10.87 6.56
C ALA A 299 -17.46 11.96 7.56
N LEU A 300 -16.97 11.91 8.80
CA LEU A 300 -17.28 12.89 9.84
C LEU A 300 -16.38 14.13 9.72
N THR A 301 -16.81 15.24 10.35
CA THR A 301 -15.88 16.35 10.59
C THR A 301 -14.81 15.91 11.59
N PRO A 302 -13.61 16.53 11.58
CA PRO A 302 -12.55 16.16 12.51
C PRO A 302 -12.98 16.15 13.99
N GLU A 303 -13.81 17.12 14.38
CA GLU A 303 -14.32 17.28 15.75
C GLU A 303 -15.28 16.15 16.12
N LEU A 304 -16.20 15.79 15.21
CA LEU A 304 -17.14 14.69 15.43
C LEU A 304 -16.44 13.34 15.45
N ALA A 305 -15.47 13.11 14.57
CA ALA A 305 -14.69 11.86 14.56
C ALA A 305 -13.92 11.66 15.87
N VAL A 306 -13.34 12.73 16.41
CA VAL A 306 -12.63 12.71 17.69
C VAL A 306 -13.59 12.47 18.85
N ALA A 307 -14.74 13.16 18.88
CA ALA A 307 -15.75 12.98 19.93
C ALA A 307 -16.28 11.53 19.94
N GLU A 308 -16.64 11.00 18.77
CA GLU A 308 -17.10 9.61 18.60
C GLU A 308 -16.06 8.60 19.08
N ALA A 309 -14.78 8.81 18.74
CA ALA A 309 -13.71 7.94 19.20
C ALA A 309 -13.55 7.97 20.73
N VAL A 310 -13.64 9.16 21.35
CA VAL A 310 -13.60 9.30 22.82
C VAL A 310 -14.77 8.59 23.48
N ASP A 311 -15.99 8.74 22.93
CA ASP A 311 -17.19 8.10 23.46
C ASP A 311 -17.12 6.57 23.40
N GLN A 312 -16.67 6.01 22.28
CA GLN A 312 -16.49 4.55 22.15
C GLN A 312 -15.34 4.03 23.02
N ILE A 313 -14.23 4.77 23.16
CA ILE A 313 -13.16 4.37 24.07
C ILE A 313 -13.64 4.40 25.52
N ALA A 314 -14.54 5.31 25.89
CA ALA A 314 -15.07 5.40 27.24
C ALA A 314 -15.88 4.17 27.69
N GLU A 315 -16.35 3.32 26.76
CA GLU A 315 -16.94 2.02 27.11
C GLU A 315 -15.92 1.03 27.69
N ILE A 316 -14.65 1.18 27.31
CA ILE A 316 -13.54 0.31 27.76
C ILE A 316 -12.71 1.01 28.85
N HIS A 317 -12.49 2.31 28.68
CA HIS A 317 -11.65 3.17 29.50
C HIS A 317 -12.42 4.45 29.91
N PRO A 318 -13.38 4.37 30.85
CA PRO A 318 -14.26 5.50 31.20
C PRO A 318 -13.52 6.80 31.57
N GLN A 319 -12.32 6.69 32.12
CA GLN A 319 -11.44 7.78 32.53
C GLN A 319 -11.10 8.71 31.36
N ILE A 320 -11.15 8.25 30.11
CA ILE A 320 -10.83 9.08 28.94
C ILE A 320 -11.67 10.35 28.88
N ARG A 321 -12.92 10.32 29.39
CA ARG A 321 -13.81 11.49 29.44
C ARG A 321 -13.21 12.66 30.22
N GLU A 322 -12.46 12.37 31.28
CA GLU A 322 -11.80 13.38 32.11
C GLU A 322 -10.35 13.61 31.69
N GLN A 323 -9.71 12.61 31.06
CA GLN A 323 -8.31 12.65 30.67
C GLN A 323 -8.06 13.29 29.31
N PHE A 324 -9.03 13.28 28.39
CA PHE A 324 -8.88 13.82 27.04
C PHE A 324 -8.61 15.35 27.05
N GLU A 325 -7.67 15.79 26.22
CA GLU A 325 -7.32 17.21 26.06
C GLU A 325 -7.50 17.69 24.61
N PHE A 326 -7.03 16.91 23.65
CA PHE A 326 -7.00 17.28 22.25
C PHE A 326 -6.99 16.03 21.37
N GLY A 327 -7.59 16.12 20.19
CA GLY A 327 -7.58 15.02 19.22
C GLY A 327 -7.44 15.51 17.80
N ALA A 328 -6.90 14.65 16.94
CA ALA A 328 -6.81 14.90 15.50
C ALA A 328 -7.01 13.60 14.73
N ILE A 329 -7.66 13.70 13.58
CA ILE A 329 -7.86 12.60 12.64
C ILE A 329 -7.09 12.86 11.33
N LYS A 330 -6.48 11.81 10.79
CA LYS A 330 -6.04 11.72 9.40
C LYS A 330 -6.80 10.58 8.74
N ALA A 331 -7.74 10.91 7.86
CA ALA A 331 -8.41 9.95 6.99
C ALA A 331 -7.80 10.02 5.58
N TRP A 332 -7.06 8.98 5.19
CA TRP A 332 -6.27 9.01 3.94
C TRP A 332 -7.14 9.05 2.68
N TYR A 333 -8.30 8.39 2.72
CA TYR A 333 -9.22 8.34 1.58
C TYR A 333 -9.89 9.70 1.29
N ASN A 334 -9.99 10.56 2.32
CA ASN A 334 -10.59 11.88 2.24
C ASN A 334 -9.57 12.99 1.95
N ASP A 335 -8.27 12.67 1.96
CA ASP A 335 -7.23 13.64 1.62
C ASP A 335 -7.19 13.85 0.09
N PRO A 336 -7.39 15.07 -0.42
CA PRO A 336 -7.38 15.34 -1.86
C PRO A 336 -6.07 14.98 -2.57
N ALA A 337 -4.94 14.96 -1.85
CA ALA A 337 -3.62 14.66 -2.40
C ALA A 337 -3.27 13.16 -2.41
N GLU A 338 -4.01 12.34 -1.65
CA GLU A 338 -3.71 10.91 -1.47
C GLU A 338 -4.84 10.02 -2.02
N GLN A 339 -6.09 10.38 -1.70
CA GLN A 339 -7.33 9.70 -2.10
C GLN A 339 -7.29 8.18 -1.86
N GLY A 340 -6.61 7.75 -0.81
CA GLY A 340 -6.39 6.36 -0.47
C GLY A 340 -5.19 6.22 0.47
N ALA A 341 -5.15 5.15 1.25
CA ALA A 341 -4.05 4.93 2.19
C ALA A 341 -2.84 4.28 1.51
N TYR A 342 -3.07 3.15 0.85
CA TYR A 342 -2.07 2.36 0.13
C TYR A 342 -2.75 1.28 -0.71
N ALA A 343 -2.03 0.69 -1.66
CA ALA A 343 -2.55 -0.41 -2.46
C ALA A 343 -2.84 -1.66 -1.61
N LEU A 344 -4.03 -2.22 -1.82
CA LEU A 344 -4.46 -3.51 -1.24
C LEU A 344 -5.02 -4.37 -2.38
N LEU A 345 -4.15 -5.19 -2.97
CA LEU A 345 -4.46 -5.82 -4.25
C LEU A 345 -5.60 -6.83 -4.15
N LYS A 346 -6.67 -6.61 -4.92
CA LYS A 346 -7.75 -7.60 -5.11
C LYS A 346 -7.30 -8.72 -6.05
N PRO A 347 -8.05 -9.83 -6.14
CA PRO A 347 -7.73 -10.88 -7.08
C PRO A 347 -7.56 -10.34 -8.50
N ARG A 348 -6.54 -10.82 -9.21
CA ARG A 348 -6.22 -10.36 -10.57
C ARG A 348 -5.79 -8.88 -10.64
N GLN A 349 -5.26 -8.27 -9.58
CA GLN A 349 -4.67 -6.92 -9.68
C GLN A 349 -3.15 -6.92 -9.70
N VAL A 350 -2.51 -8.02 -9.32
CA VAL A 350 -1.04 -8.11 -9.30
C VAL A 350 -0.44 -7.93 -10.70
N GLN A 351 -1.06 -8.47 -11.74
CA GLN A 351 -0.61 -8.27 -13.11
C GLN A 351 -0.76 -6.81 -13.59
N HIS A 352 -1.70 -6.06 -13.02
CA HIS A 352 -1.86 -4.62 -13.31
C HIS A 352 -0.66 -3.84 -12.77
N VAL A 353 -0.22 -4.17 -11.54
CA VAL A 353 1.03 -3.65 -10.96
C VAL A 353 2.22 -3.97 -11.87
N MET A 354 2.33 -5.24 -12.31
CA MET A 354 3.42 -5.67 -13.20
C MET A 354 3.44 -4.92 -14.54
N TRP A 355 2.28 -4.55 -15.10
CA TRP A 355 2.25 -3.74 -16.32
C TRP A 355 2.81 -2.33 -16.12
N LEU A 356 2.54 -1.71 -14.97
CA LEU A 356 3.04 -0.38 -14.62
C LEU A 356 4.50 -0.37 -14.16
N MET A 357 5.06 -1.53 -13.78
CA MET A 357 6.50 -1.64 -13.51
C MET A 357 7.35 -1.41 -14.76
N TYR A 358 6.78 -1.51 -15.96
CA TYR A 358 7.45 -1.18 -17.23
C TYR A 358 7.08 0.23 -17.69
N PRO A 359 8.03 1.00 -18.23
CA PRO A 359 7.72 2.33 -18.73
C PRO A 359 6.90 2.27 -20.02
N TRP A 360 6.02 3.24 -20.21
CA TRP A 360 5.47 3.55 -21.52
C TRP A 360 6.31 4.66 -22.15
N ARG A 361 7.22 4.27 -23.04
CA ARG A 361 8.16 5.20 -23.70
C ARG A 361 8.99 5.97 -22.67
N ASN A 362 8.89 7.30 -22.65
CA ASN A 362 9.63 8.17 -21.73
C ASN A 362 8.80 8.57 -20.50
N ILE A 363 7.72 7.83 -20.23
CA ILE A 363 6.89 7.93 -19.03
C ILE A 363 7.15 6.69 -18.18
N TYR A 364 7.74 6.90 -17.01
CA TYR A 364 8.09 5.88 -16.04
C TYR A 364 7.17 6.00 -14.83
N PHE A 365 6.85 4.89 -14.17
CA PHE A 365 5.96 4.87 -13.02
C PHE A 365 6.66 4.29 -11.79
N ALA A 366 6.48 4.96 -10.66
CA ALA A 366 7.00 4.55 -9.35
C ALA A 366 5.99 4.94 -8.26
N GLY A 367 6.21 4.42 -7.06
CA GLY A 367 5.29 4.54 -5.93
C GLY A 367 5.08 3.18 -5.27
N GLU A 368 4.61 3.18 -4.02
CA GLU A 368 4.43 1.96 -3.23
C GLU A 368 3.54 0.92 -3.96
N ALA A 369 2.48 1.38 -4.61
CA ALA A 369 1.56 0.50 -5.32
C ALA A 369 2.14 -0.15 -6.59
N ILE A 370 3.27 0.38 -7.07
CA ILE A 370 3.96 -0.08 -8.27
C ILE A 370 5.23 -0.84 -7.86
N SER A 371 5.09 -1.70 -6.85
CA SER A 371 6.19 -2.37 -6.16
C SER A 371 5.78 -3.77 -5.65
N PHE A 372 6.77 -4.53 -5.16
CA PHE A 372 6.57 -5.80 -4.46
C PHE A 372 6.24 -5.63 -2.97
N ALA A 373 6.42 -4.43 -2.40
CA ALA A 373 6.15 -4.10 -1.00
C ALA A 373 5.12 -2.96 -0.90
N SER A 374 3.91 -3.21 -1.39
CA SER A 374 2.77 -2.28 -1.29
C SER A 374 2.50 -1.92 0.17
N GLY A 375 2.12 -0.67 0.46
CA GLY A 375 1.91 -0.17 1.82
C GLY A 375 3.19 0.15 2.60
N TRP A 376 4.37 -0.16 2.06
CA TRP A 376 5.65 0.04 2.73
C TRP A 376 6.53 1.09 2.04
N ILE A 377 7.31 1.82 2.85
CA ILE A 377 8.35 2.75 2.34
C ILE A 377 9.34 2.00 1.43
N GLN A 378 9.62 0.73 1.75
CA GLN A 378 10.44 -0.16 0.91
C GLN A 378 9.93 -0.19 -0.54
N GLY A 379 8.61 -0.29 -0.74
CA GLY A 379 7.97 -0.29 -2.04
C GLY A 379 8.18 1.02 -2.83
N ALA A 380 8.09 2.15 -2.14
CA ALA A 380 8.38 3.46 -2.73
C ALA A 380 9.86 3.61 -3.12
N LEU A 381 10.78 3.10 -2.29
CA LEU A 381 12.22 3.16 -2.56
C LEU A 381 12.61 2.26 -3.75
N GLU A 382 12.19 1.00 -3.75
CA GLU A 382 12.55 0.07 -4.83
C GLU A 382 11.97 0.51 -6.18
N SER A 383 10.74 1.03 -6.20
CA SER A 383 10.08 1.45 -7.44
C SER A 383 10.70 2.74 -7.97
N GLY A 384 11.06 3.67 -7.08
CA GLY A 384 11.80 4.88 -7.43
C GLY A 384 13.17 4.55 -8.04
N LEU A 385 13.93 3.65 -7.41
CA LEU A 385 15.23 3.19 -7.93
C LEU A 385 15.07 2.47 -9.27
N ARG A 386 14.06 1.61 -9.41
CA ARG A 386 13.74 0.92 -10.67
C ARG A 386 13.45 1.93 -11.79
N ALA A 387 12.58 2.91 -11.55
CA ALA A 387 12.22 3.91 -12.56
C ALA A 387 13.43 4.77 -12.98
N ALA A 388 14.26 5.18 -12.01
CA ALA A 388 15.49 5.92 -12.28
C ALA A 388 16.48 5.07 -13.11
N TYR A 389 16.65 3.80 -12.76
CA TYR A 389 17.52 2.89 -13.51
C TYR A 389 17.00 2.62 -14.93
N GLN A 390 15.69 2.41 -15.10
CA GLN A 390 15.07 2.25 -16.42
C GLN A 390 15.29 3.49 -17.30
N PHE A 391 15.21 4.69 -16.72
CA PHE A 391 15.54 5.93 -17.41
C PHE A 391 17.01 5.95 -17.85
N TYR A 392 17.93 5.67 -16.93
CA TYR A 392 19.38 5.62 -17.22
C TYR A 392 19.72 4.59 -18.30
N ALA A 393 19.24 3.36 -18.16
CA ALA A 393 19.50 2.26 -19.09
C ALA A 393 18.88 2.45 -20.49
N ARG A 394 17.92 3.36 -20.64
CA ARG A 394 17.33 3.68 -21.95
C ARG A 394 18.02 4.86 -22.63
N ASN A 395 18.41 5.87 -21.86
CA ASN A 395 18.85 7.16 -22.41
C ASN A 395 20.36 7.38 -22.31
N GLU A 396 21.03 6.82 -21.30
CA GLU A 396 22.44 7.12 -21.01
C GLU A 396 23.37 5.95 -21.38
N SER A 397 22.93 4.69 -21.24
CA SER A 397 23.78 3.54 -21.63
C SER A 397 23.94 3.36 -23.14
N SER A 398 23.07 3.99 -23.94
CA SER A 398 23.12 3.97 -25.41
C SER A 398 24.07 5.03 -25.98
N ALA A 399 24.50 6.00 -25.16
CA ALA A 399 25.36 7.12 -25.58
C ALA A 399 26.87 6.80 -25.46
N GLY A 400 27.22 5.57 -25.04
CA GLY A 400 28.60 5.14 -24.77
C GLY A 400 29.09 3.91 -25.56
N GLN A 401 28.45 3.54 -26.67
CA GLN A 401 28.94 2.51 -27.60
C GLN A 401 29.19 3.06 -28.98
#